data_AF-A0A811NZX8-F1
#
_entry.id   AF-A0A811NZX8-F1
#
_cell.length_a   1.000
_cell.length_b   1.000
_cell.length_c   1.000
_cell.angle_alpha   90.00
_cell.angle_beta   90.00
_cell.angle_gamma   90.00
#
_symmetry.space_group_name_H-M   'P 1'
#
loop_
_entity.id
_entity.type
_entity.pdbx_description
1 polymer ?
#
loop_
_entity_poly.entity_id
_entity_poly.type
_entity_poly.pdbx_seq_one_letter_code
_entity_poly.pdbx_strand_id
1 'polypeptide(L)'
;MKTFPLSRGSSISLALFSDVSNSRELLDLMQSGKLEPEVAFLNASLVPDVFPVLAAALKALLSKTRESLTTRTLHSELVYNYSGSKHITESLKRCGISDDTTYILAACFDASDEEMKAVEKLISGTEIDLTELERRANQPQILKHYKIPPQELSISTLPDAIVCRIAARDAL
;
A
#
# COMPACT_ATOMS: atom_id res chain seq x y z
N MET A 1 1.15 8.05 12.85
CA MET A 1 0.08 7.10 12.50
C MET A 1 -1.20 7.87 12.25
N LYS A 2 -2.04 7.46 11.28
CA LYS A 2 -3.35 8.06 11.05
C LYS A 2 -4.37 7.02 10.59
N THR A 3 -5.55 7.04 11.19
CA THR A 3 -6.67 6.17 10.82
C THR A 3 -7.64 6.91 9.93
N PHE A 4 -8.06 6.25 8.85
CA PHE A 4 -9.00 6.76 7.88
C PHE A 4 -10.27 5.90 7.90
N PRO A 5 -11.45 6.51 8.03
CA PRO A 5 -12.69 5.76 7.86
C PRO A 5 -12.82 5.31 6.40
N LEU A 6 -13.19 4.05 6.21
CA LEU A 6 -13.55 3.49 4.92
C LEU A 6 -15.07 3.30 4.87
N SER A 7 -15.56 2.35 4.07
CA SER A 7 -16.98 2.05 3.95
C SER A 7 -17.47 1.08 5.03
N ARG A 8 -18.77 1.16 5.37
CA ARG A 8 -19.49 0.16 6.18
C ARG A 8 -18.94 -0.06 7.60
N GLY A 9 -18.36 0.99 8.19
CA GLY A 9 -17.81 0.94 9.55
C GLY A 9 -16.40 0.36 9.63
N SER A 10 -15.81 -0.07 8.51
CA SER A 10 -14.39 -0.40 8.46
C SER A 10 -13.51 0.85 8.38
N SER A 11 -12.26 0.70 8.78
CA SER A 11 -11.22 1.72 8.77
C SER A 11 -9.89 1.14 8.32
N ILE A 12 -8.96 2.01 7.94
CA ILE A 12 -7.57 1.64 7.67
C ILE A 12 -6.64 2.58 8.42
N SER A 13 -5.71 2.00 9.16
CA SER A 13 -4.65 2.72 9.87
C SER A 13 -3.38 2.68 9.04
N LEU A 14 -2.79 3.85 8.81
CA LEU A 14 -1.57 4.03 8.04
C LEU A 14 -0.45 4.58 8.92
N ALA A 15 0.75 4.02 8.79
CA ALA A 15 1.96 4.49 9.44
C ALA A 15 3.14 4.43 8.44
N LEU A 16 3.93 5.50 8.40
CA LEU A 16 4.99 5.69 7.42
C LEU A 16 6.34 5.70 8.12
N PHE A 17 7.29 4.94 7.59
CA PHE A 17 8.60 4.75 8.21
C PHE A 17 9.70 5.05 7.20
N SER A 18 10.68 5.86 7.61
CA SER A 18 11.95 6.03 6.90
C SER A 18 13.08 5.32 7.62
N ASP A 19 14.21 5.18 6.93
CA ASP A 19 15.45 4.64 7.46
C ASP A 19 15.26 3.23 8.06
N VAL A 20 14.36 2.46 7.44
CA VAL A 20 14.08 1.08 7.84
C VAL A 20 15.28 0.20 7.55
N SER A 21 15.67 -0.60 8.54
CA SER A 21 16.88 -1.44 8.50
C SER A 21 16.60 -2.95 8.52
N ASN A 22 15.36 -3.36 8.79
CA ASN A 22 14.97 -4.77 8.93
C ASN A 22 13.95 -5.24 7.88
N SER A 23 13.90 -4.61 6.70
CA SER A 23 12.99 -4.95 5.58
C SER A 23 13.06 -6.43 5.17
N ARG A 24 14.25 -7.04 5.20
CA ARG A 24 14.43 -8.46 4.94
C ARG A 24 13.69 -9.34 5.93
N GLU A 25 13.78 -9.02 7.22
CA GLU A 25 13.08 -9.77 8.28
C GLU A 25 11.56 -9.62 8.15
N LEU A 26 11.08 -8.41 7.83
CA LEU A 26 9.66 -8.17 7.55
C LEU A 26 9.17 -9.00 6.37
N LEU A 27 9.95 -9.07 5.29
CA LEU A 27 9.63 -9.87 4.10
C LEU A 27 9.57 -11.37 4.44
N ASP A 28 10.50 -11.88 5.24
CA ASP A 28 10.52 -13.28 5.69
C ASP A 28 9.30 -13.62 6.57
N LEU A 29 8.90 -12.70 7.46
CA LEU A 29 7.68 -12.84 8.27
C LEU A 29 6.41 -12.88 7.40
N MET A 30 6.31 -12.01 6.39
CA MET A 30 5.21 -12.01 5.44
C MET A 30 5.13 -13.33 4.65
N GLN A 31 6.25 -13.79 4.11
CA GLN A 31 6.31 -15.01 3.29
C GLN A 31 6.03 -16.27 4.11
N SER A 32 6.52 -16.31 5.36
CA SER A 32 6.23 -17.42 6.29
C SER A 32 4.82 -17.38 6.88
N GLY A 33 4.07 -16.28 6.68
CA GLY A 33 2.71 -16.11 7.20
C GLY A 33 2.64 -15.99 8.72
N LYS A 34 3.74 -15.55 9.36
CA LYS A 34 3.88 -15.41 10.82
C LYS A 34 3.73 -13.96 11.31
N LEU A 35 3.22 -13.09 10.44
CA LEU A 35 3.08 -11.67 10.74
C LEU A 35 1.82 -11.47 11.59
N GLU A 36 2.03 -11.21 12.87
CA GLU A 36 0.97 -10.94 13.85
C GLU A 36 1.27 -9.61 14.55
N PRO A 37 0.41 -8.58 14.42
CA PRO A 37 -0.83 -8.56 13.62
C PRO A 37 -0.57 -8.57 12.11
N GLU A 38 -1.60 -8.93 11.34
CA GLU A 38 -1.50 -8.89 9.88
C GLU A 38 -1.43 -7.42 9.40
N VAL A 39 -0.46 -7.13 8.54
CA VAL A 39 -0.19 -5.79 8.01
C VAL A 39 0.24 -5.88 6.55
N ALA A 40 -0.19 -4.91 5.76
CA ALA A 40 0.32 -4.69 4.42
C ALA A 40 1.50 -3.73 4.46
N PHE A 41 2.64 -4.12 3.92
CA PHE A 41 3.78 -3.23 3.71
C PHE A 41 3.88 -2.86 2.24
N LEU A 42 3.78 -1.56 1.94
CA LEU A 42 4.01 -0.98 0.62
C LEU A 42 5.37 -0.30 0.58
N ASN A 43 6.04 -0.37 -0.57
CA ASN A 43 7.18 0.49 -0.83
C ASN A 43 6.68 1.94 -0.99
N ALA A 44 6.94 2.78 0.01
CA ALA A 44 6.41 4.13 0.06
C ALA A 44 7.00 5.04 -1.02
N SER A 45 8.15 4.69 -1.62
CA SER A 45 8.68 5.41 -2.78
C SER A 45 7.77 5.32 -4.01
N LEU A 46 6.83 4.37 -4.02
CA LEU A 46 5.83 4.22 -5.08
C LEU A 46 4.45 4.76 -4.71
N VAL A 47 4.35 5.42 -3.56
CA VAL A 47 3.10 5.96 -3.02
C VAL A 47 3.20 7.50 -2.98
N PRO A 48 2.67 8.22 -3.98
CA PRO A 48 2.77 9.67 -4.01
C PRO A 48 1.79 10.37 -3.07
N ASP A 49 0.71 9.69 -2.68
CA ASP A 49 -0.34 10.23 -1.81
C ASP A 49 -1.13 9.10 -1.13
N VAL A 50 -1.87 9.43 -0.07
CA VAL A 50 -2.73 8.49 0.65
C VAL A 50 -3.97 8.09 -0.17
N PHE A 51 -4.50 8.97 -1.01
CA PHE A 51 -5.74 8.77 -1.76
C PHE A 51 -5.74 7.49 -2.63
N PRO A 52 -4.70 7.18 -3.42
CA PRO A 52 -4.63 5.92 -4.15
C PRO A 52 -4.61 4.66 -3.26
N VAL A 53 -4.02 4.74 -2.07
CA VAL A 53 -4.02 3.65 -1.08
C VAL A 53 -5.44 3.43 -0.55
N LEU A 54 -6.17 4.50 -0.23
CA LEU A 54 -7.57 4.41 0.21
C LEU A 54 -8.47 3.81 -0.89
N ALA A 55 -8.28 4.19 -2.16
CA ALA A 55 -9.01 3.62 -3.28
C ALA A 55 -8.75 2.10 -3.42
N ALA A 56 -7.49 1.67 -3.30
CA ALA A 56 -7.11 0.26 -3.30
C ALA A 56 -7.69 -0.50 -2.09
N ALA A 57 -7.73 0.13 -0.92
CA ALA A 57 -8.28 -0.43 0.31
C ALA A 57 -9.80 -0.64 0.22
N LEU A 58 -10.54 0.35 -0.30
CA LEU A 58 -11.97 0.21 -0.57
C LEU A 58 -12.24 -0.92 -1.55
N LYS A 59 -11.45 -1.03 -2.61
CA LYS A 59 -11.56 -2.12 -3.58
C LYS A 59 -11.30 -3.49 -2.92
N ALA A 60 -10.29 -3.59 -2.05
CA ALA A 60 -9.98 -4.82 -1.34
C ALA A 60 -11.12 -5.25 -0.39
N LEU A 61 -11.70 -4.29 0.35
CA LEU A 61 -12.88 -4.54 1.18
C LEU A 61 -14.08 -5.02 0.35
N LEU A 62 -14.34 -4.39 -0.80
CA LEU A 62 -15.41 -4.84 -1.69
C LEU A 62 -15.19 -6.28 -2.16
N SER A 63 -13.97 -6.63 -2.57
CA SER A 63 -13.63 -8.01 -2.94
C SER A 63 -13.84 -8.99 -1.77
N LYS A 64 -13.45 -8.62 -0.55
CA LYS A 64 -13.67 -9.42 0.67
C LYS A 64 -15.16 -9.64 0.96
N THR A 65 -15.98 -8.58 0.91
CA THR A 65 -17.43 -8.69 1.16
C THR A 65 -18.17 -9.54 0.13
N ARG A 66 -17.58 -9.71 -1.07
CA ARG A 66 -18.11 -10.54 -2.15
C ARG A 66 -17.46 -11.93 -2.20
N GLU A 67 -16.63 -12.28 -1.22
CA GLU A 67 -15.88 -13.54 -1.18
C GLU A 67 -15.06 -13.79 -2.46
N SER A 68 -14.51 -12.71 -3.02
CA SER A 68 -13.87 -12.67 -4.35
C SER A 68 -12.44 -12.12 -4.29
N LEU A 69 -11.76 -12.32 -3.15
CA LEU A 69 -10.34 -11.98 -3.03
C LEU A 69 -9.53 -12.78 -4.06
N THR A 70 -8.64 -12.09 -4.77
CA THR A 70 -7.72 -12.73 -5.71
C THR A 70 -6.49 -13.29 -4.99
N THR A 71 -6.07 -12.61 -3.93
CA THR A 71 -4.94 -12.95 -3.08
C THR A 71 -5.39 -13.68 -1.81
N ARG A 72 -4.42 -14.17 -1.03
CA ARG A 72 -4.70 -14.97 0.18
C ARG A 72 -5.35 -14.16 1.29
N THR A 73 -5.08 -12.87 1.38
CA THR A 73 -5.48 -12.05 2.54
C THR A 73 -5.91 -10.65 2.13
N LEU A 74 -6.69 -9.99 2.97
CA LEU A 74 -7.14 -8.62 2.70
C LEU A 74 -5.94 -7.64 2.54
N HIS A 75 -4.89 -7.84 3.32
CA HIS A 75 -3.67 -7.04 3.29
C HIS A 75 -2.86 -7.24 2.01
N SER A 76 -2.72 -8.49 1.54
CA SER A 76 -2.10 -8.75 0.23
C SER A 76 -2.97 -8.26 -0.94
N GLU A 77 -4.30 -8.28 -0.78
CA GLU A 77 -5.24 -7.74 -1.77
C GLU A 77 -5.11 -6.23 -1.92
N LEU A 78 -4.83 -5.50 -0.83
CA LEU A 78 -4.55 -4.07 -0.87
C LEU A 78 -3.35 -3.76 -1.78
N VAL A 79 -2.21 -4.43 -1.56
CA VAL A 79 -0.99 -4.24 -2.36
C VAL A 79 -1.23 -4.64 -3.82
N TYR A 80 -1.95 -5.75 -4.03
CA TYR A 80 -2.34 -6.21 -5.36
C TYR A 80 -3.21 -5.19 -6.09
N ASN A 81 -4.26 -4.67 -5.44
CA ASN A 81 -5.14 -3.65 -6.00
C ASN A 81 -4.41 -2.35 -6.28
N TYR A 82 -3.54 -1.91 -5.37
CA TYR A 82 -2.74 -0.70 -5.51
C TYR A 82 -1.90 -0.70 -6.79
N SER A 83 -1.32 -1.86 -7.15
CA SER A 83 -0.47 -1.99 -8.34
C SER A 83 -1.15 -1.66 -9.68
N GLY A 84 -2.49 -1.68 -9.74
CA GLY A 84 -3.24 -1.58 -11.00
C GLY A 84 -2.99 -2.70 -12.00
N SER A 85 -2.26 -3.76 -11.62
CA SER A 85 -1.91 -4.92 -12.44
C SER A 85 -2.79 -6.13 -12.10
N LYS A 86 -3.02 -7.02 -13.09
CA LYS A 86 -3.70 -8.32 -12.90
C LYS A 86 -2.73 -9.46 -12.54
N HIS A 87 -1.43 -9.18 -12.47
CA HIS A 87 -0.39 -10.18 -12.18
C HIS A 87 0.03 -10.13 -10.70
N ILE A 88 -0.54 -11.02 -9.88
CA ILE A 88 -0.36 -11.05 -8.43
C ILE A 88 1.12 -10.96 -8.01
N THR A 89 1.98 -11.87 -8.51
CA THR A 89 3.39 -11.91 -8.11
C THR A 89 4.13 -10.61 -8.43
N GLU A 90 3.87 -10.04 -9.61
CA GLU A 90 4.51 -8.80 -10.03
C GLU A 90 4.00 -7.60 -9.24
N SER A 91 2.70 -7.59 -8.91
CA SER A 91 2.10 -6.56 -8.07
C SER A 91 2.73 -6.52 -6.68
N LEU A 92 2.88 -7.68 -6.04
CA LEU A 92 3.50 -7.77 -4.71
C LEU A 92 4.99 -7.42 -4.75
N LYS A 93 5.72 -7.84 -5.79
CA LYS A 93 7.15 -7.51 -5.94
C LYS A 93 7.39 -6.02 -6.21
N ARG A 94 6.53 -5.38 -7.00
CA ARG A 94 6.70 -3.96 -7.35
C ARG A 94 6.24 -3.04 -6.25
N CYS A 95 5.01 -3.23 -5.77
CA CYS A 95 4.36 -2.29 -4.87
C CYS A 95 4.51 -2.66 -3.39
N GLY A 96 4.83 -3.93 -3.09
CA GLY A 96 5.24 -4.35 -1.76
C GLY A 96 6.71 -4.02 -1.48
N ILE A 97 7.19 -4.48 -0.33
CA ILE A 97 8.58 -4.29 0.09
C ILE A 97 9.51 -5.37 -0.50
N SER A 98 10.78 -4.99 -0.67
CA SER A 98 11.93 -5.84 -0.98
C SER A 98 12.88 -5.93 0.23
N ASP A 99 13.91 -6.76 0.13
CA ASP A 99 14.90 -6.94 1.19
C ASP A 99 15.76 -5.68 1.46
N ASP A 100 15.79 -4.73 0.54
CA ASP A 100 16.49 -3.44 0.62
C ASP A 100 15.57 -2.21 0.77
N THR A 101 14.27 -2.40 1.01
CA THR A 101 13.34 -1.27 1.16
C THR A 101 13.57 -0.51 2.46
N THR A 102 13.99 0.75 2.37
CA THR A 102 14.21 1.63 3.54
C THR A 102 13.06 2.59 3.83
N TYR A 103 12.07 2.66 2.94
CA TYR A 103 10.93 3.57 3.04
C TYR A 103 9.62 2.79 2.87
N ILE A 104 8.90 2.60 3.98
CA ILE A 104 7.77 1.66 4.07
C ILE A 104 6.51 2.39 4.53
N LEU A 105 5.40 2.12 3.85
CA LEU A 105 4.06 2.46 4.32
C LEU A 105 3.40 1.18 4.84
N ALA A 106 3.16 1.13 6.14
CA ALA A 106 2.40 0.08 6.80
C ALA A 106 0.91 0.44 6.78
N ALA A 107 0.07 -0.55 6.46
CA ALA A 107 -1.38 -0.40 6.38
C ALA A 107 -2.10 -1.59 7.01
N CYS A 108 -2.96 -1.31 7.99
CA CYS A 108 -3.74 -2.31 8.71
C CYS A 108 -5.24 -1.98 8.66
N PHE A 109 -6.06 -2.98 8.35
CA PHE A 109 -7.52 -2.83 8.38
C PHE A 109 -8.06 -3.04 9.78
N ASP A 110 -8.97 -2.17 10.22
CA ASP A 110 -9.73 -2.30 11.47
C ASP A 110 -8.84 -2.53 12.72
N ALA A 111 -7.61 -2.00 12.69
CA ALA A 111 -6.62 -2.22 13.72
C ALA A 111 -6.92 -1.42 14.99
N SER A 112 -6.81 -2.09 16.12
CA SER A 112 -6.78 -1.48 17.45
C SER A 112 -5.48 -0.71 17.69
N ASP A 113 -5.49 0.19 18.68
CA ASP A 113 -4.29 0.91 19.12
C ASP A 113 -3.16 -0.04 19.57
N GLU A 114 -3.51 -1.22 20.08
CA GLU A 114 -2.57 -2.25 20.54
C GLU A 114 -1.89 -2.96 19.37
N GLU A 115 -2.67 -3.33 18.35
CA GLU A 115 -2.16 -3.90 17.10
C GLU A 115 -1.25 -2.89 16.38
N MET A 116 -1.65 -1.62 16.33
CA MET A 116 -0.81 -0.60 15.70
C MET A 116 0.52 -0.39 16.43
N LYS A 117 0.51 -0.38 17.76
CA LYS A 117 1.76 -0.37 18.55
C LYS A 117 2.60 -1.62 18.35
N ALA A 118 1.99 -2.77 18.10
CA ALA A 118 2.72 -3.98 17.74
C ALA A 118 3.39 -3.83 16.37
N VAL A 119 2.69 -3.27 15.37
CA VAL A 119 3.25 -2.98 14.04
C VAL A 119 4.43 -2.01 14.13
N GLU A 120 4.32 -0.94 14.90
CA GLU A 120 5.43 0.01 15.12
C GLU A 120 6.68 -0.70 15.67
N LYS A 121 6.51 -1.65 16.60
CA LYS A 121 7.62 -2.42 17.18
C LYS A 121 8.24 -3.43 16.21
N LEU A 122 7.50 -3.87 15.18
CA LEU A 122 8.03 -4.78 14.17
C LEU A 122 9.02 -4.07 13.23
N ILE A 123 8.89 -2.75 13.04
CA ILE A 123 9.65 -2.01 12.04
C ILE A 123 10.82 -1.28 12.71
N SER A 124 12.05 -1.67 12.35
CA SER A 124 13.27 -1.01 12.81
C SER A 124 13.59 0.20 11.92
N GLY A 125 12.84 1.29 12.12
CA GLY A 125 13.00 2.56 11.40
C GLY A 125 12.41 3.74 12.19
N THR A 126 12.38 4.92 11.57
CA THR A 126 11.80 6.14 12.17
C THR A 126 10.42 6.39 11.60
N GLU A 127 9.40 6.46 12.45
CA GLU A 127 8.08 6.89 12.02
C GLU A 127 8.08 8.37 11.64
N ILE A 128 7.52 8.70 10.48
CA ILE A 128 7.40 10.07 9.96
C ILE A 128 5.97 10.38 9.52
N ASP A 129 5.68 11.66 9.29
CA ASP A 129 4.35 12.12 8.91
C ASP A 129 3.97 11.73 7.48
N LEU A 130 2.71 11.36 7.24
CA LEU A 130 2.20 10.97 5.91
C LEU A 130 2.36 12.05 4.83
N THR A 131 2.51 13.32 5.23
CA THR A 131 2.81 14.43 4.32
C THR A 131 4.18 14.30 3.63
N GLU A 132 5.06 13.43 4.11
CA GLU A 132 6.36 13.14 3.48
C GLU A 132 6.26 12.17 2.27
N LEU A 133 5.09 11.56 2.03
CA LEU A 133 4.85 10.67 0.88
C LEU A 133 5.21 11.34 -0.44
N GLU A 134 4.60 12.50 -0.71
CA GLU A 134 4.79 13.23 -1.97
C GLU A 134 6.27 13.61 -2.19
N ARG A 135 6.95 14.04 -1.12
CA ARG A 135 8.34 14.52 -1.17
C ARG A 135 9.35 13.43 -1.51
N ARG A 136 9.08 12.19 -1.06
CA ARG A 136 10.00 11.05 -1.20
C ARG A 136 9.54 10.04 -2.27
N ALA A 137 8.45 10.34 -2.95
CA ALA A 137 7.94 9.52 -4.04
C ALA A 137 8.89 9.57 -5.25
N ASN A 138 9.25 8.39 -5.77
CA ASN A 138 10.02 8.25 -7.00
C ASN A 138 9.09 8.43 -8.20
N GLN A 139 8.79 9.70 -8.53
CA GLN A 139 7.90 10.03 -9.64
C GLN A 139 8.32 9.35 -10.96
N PRO A 140 9.61 9.35 -11.41
CA PRO A 140 10.00 8.65 -12.64
C PRO A 140 9.61 7.17 -12.65
N GLN A 141 9.81 6.47 -11.53
CA GLN A 141 9.45 5.06 -11.42
C GLN A 141 7.94 4.85 -11.40
N ILE A 142 7.18 5.69 -10.67
CA ILE A 142 5.72 5.65 -10.64
C ILE A 142 5.14 5.85 -12.04
N LEU A 143 5.57 6.89 -12.76
CA LEU A 143 5.10 7.18 -14.12
C LEU A 143 5.37 6.00 -15.07
N LYS A 144 6.54 5.37 -14.96
CA LYS A 144 6.89 4.18 -15.74
C LYS A 144 6.04 2.97 -15.36
N HIS A 145 5.82 2.73 -14.07
CA HIS A 145 5.06 1.58 -13.57
C HIS A 145 3.60 1.63 -13.98
N TYR A 146 2.97 2.78 -13.80
CA TYR A 146 1.57 3.01 -14.16
C TYR A 146 1.39 3.34 -15.64
N LYS A 147 2.46 3.60 -16.39
CA LYS A 147 2.40 4.04 -17.80
C LYS A 147 1.57 5.33 -17.92
N ILE A 148 1.92 6.33 -17.12
CA ILE A 148 1.25 7.65 -17.11
C ILE A 148 1.95 8.55 -18.13
N PRO A 149 1.30 8.92 -19.25
CA PRO A 149 1.86 9.82 -20.23
C PRO A 149 1.85 11.28 -19.70
N PRO A 150 2.81 12.13 -20.09
CA PRO A 150 2.85 13.53 -19.66
C PRO A 150 1.58 14.33 -20.02
N GLN A 151 0.90 13.97 -21.11
CA GLN A 151 -0.34 14.61 -21.53
C GLN A 151 -1.47 14.40 -20.51
N GLU A 152 -1.54 13.25 -19.84
CA GLU A 152 -2.53 12.99 -18.80
C GLU A 152 -2.32 13.95 -17.62
N LEU A 153 -1.07 14.15 -17.20
CA LEU A 153 -0.70 15.06 -16.12
C LEU A 153 -0.92 16.54 -16.44
N SER A 154 -1.20 16.89 -17.70
CA SER A 154 -1.57 18.26 -18.07
C SER A 154 -3.03 18.61 -17.71
N ILE A 155 -3.85 17.59 -17.45
CA ILE A 155 -5.29 17.72 -17.15
C ILE A 155 -5.72 17.00 -15.86
N SER A 156 -4.84 16.20 -15.25
CA SER A 156 -5.09 15.48 -14.00
C SER A 156 -3.86 15.49 -13.08
N THR A 157 -4.04 15.04 -11.84
CA THR A 157 -2.94 14.88 -10.88
C THR A 157 -2.37 13.46 -10.90
N LEU A 158 -1.16 13.28 -10.39
CA LEU A 158 -0.53 11.97 -10.29
C LEU A 158 -1.36 10.99 -9.41
N PRO A 159 -1.89 11.37 -8.23
CA PRO A 159 -2.79 10.53 -7.46
C PRO A 159 -4.06 10.12 -8.24
N ASP A 160 -4.70 11.06 -8.94
CA ASP A 160 -5.93 10.78 -9.73
C ASP A 160 -5.66 9.78 -10.86
N ALA A 161 -4.52 9.93 -11.54
CA ALA A 161 -4.08 9.01 -12.59
C ALA A 161 -3.89 7.58 -12.06
N ILE A 162 -3.33 7.42 -10.86
CA ILE A 162 -3.16 6.11 -10.22
C ILE A 162 -4.52 5.53 -9.82
N VAL A 163 -5.39 6.33 -9.20
CA VAL A 163 -6.75 5.91 -8.82
C VAL A 163 -7.54 5.45 -10.04
N CYS A 164 -7.44 6.16 -11.16
CA CYS A 164 -8.08 5.78 -12.42
C CYS A 164 -7.67 4.36 -12.83
N ARG A 165 -6.38 4.02 -12.75
CA ARG A 165 -5.87 2.68 -13.08
C ARG A 165 -6.32 1.62 -12.08
N ILE A 166 -6.36 1.93 -10.79
CA ILE A 166 -6.88 1.01 -9.76
C ILE A 166 -8.37 0.71 -10.02
N ALA A 167 -9.16 1.74 -10.30
CA ALA A 167 -10.60 1.63 -10.55
C ALA A 167 -10.90 0.91 -11.87
N ALA A 168 -10.22 1.28 -12.96
CA ALA A 168 -10.46 0.74 -14.29
C ALA A 168 -9.80 -0.63 -14.53
N ARG A 169 -8.92 -1.11 -13.62
CA ARG A 169 -8.16 -2.37 -13.80
C ARG A 169 -9.00 -3.52 -14.32
N ASP A 170 -10.20 -3.71 -13.79
CA ASP A 170 -11.00 -4.89 -14.13
C ASP A 170 -11.81 -4.71 -15.42
N ALA A 171 -11.93 -3.48 -15.92
CA ALA A 171 -12.60 -3.13 -17.17
C ALA A 171 -11.66 -3.06 -18.38
N LEU A 172 -10.34 -2.96 -18.15
CA LEU A 172 -9.27 -2.91 -19.17
C LEU A 172 -8.60 -4.28 -19.33
#